data_AF-A0A8J4LTB8-F1
#
_entry.id   AF-A0A8J4LTB8-F1
#
_cell.length_a   1.000
_cell.length_b   1.000
_cell.length_c   1.000
_cell.angle_alpha   90.00
_cell.angle_beta   90.00
_cell.angle_gamma   90.00
#
_symmetry.space_group_name_H-M   'P 1'
#
loop_
_entity.id
_entity.type
_entity.pdbx_description
1 polymer ?
#
loop_
_entity_poly.entity_id
_entity_poly.type
_entity_poly.pdbx_seq_one_letter_code
_entity_poly.pdbx_strand_id
1 'polypeptide(L)'
;MGPDVIATKHQRASPVHNGGLHVFTRSETCEWYTPDFILDLVRELFAPGHIDLDPCSCTAANTRVRAISYYDERVDGLAEMNEWNGNVFLNPAFGMRDGHSLQGLFFARCTREYQAGNLKQAVVLLKAGIGYSWFHDVLNWPVYFLRERISFVRQVPTGASGELQWGTRVQNPHGSILVYMGPATEKFANLFSRVGSVPGMNAWAHRTSAPRAPMVMGGEEAARDDGR
;
A
#
# COMPACT_ATOMS: atom_id res chain seq x y z
N MET A 1 -51.08 40.15 14.74
CA MET A 1 -50.10 39.66 15.72
C MET A 1 -50.82 38.77 16.72
N GLY A 2 -50.53 37.48 16.69
CA GLY A 2 -50.99 36.46 17.64
C GLY A 2 -50.00 35.29 17.56
N PRO A 3 -49.51 34.76 18.70
CA PRO A 3 -48.26 33.99 18.73
C PRO A 3 -48.45 32.49 18.47
N ASP A 4 -47.36 31.90 17.98
CA ASP A 4 -47.13 30.47 17.79
C ASP A 4 -47.21 29.66 19.08
N VAL A 5 -47.88 28.50 19.02
CA VAL A 5 -47.62 27.35 19.90
C VAL A 5 -47.59 26.09 19.04
N ILE A 6 -46.38 25.55 18.87
CA ILE A 6 -46.10 24.31 18.15
C ILE A 6 -46.58 23.13 19.01
N ALA A 7 -47.61 22.43 18.52
CA ALA A 7 -48.11 21.20 19.12
C ALA A 7 -47.21 20.01 18.76
N THR A 8 -46.63 19.38 19.79
CA THR A 8 -46.03 18.05 19.72
C THR A 8 -47.13 17.00 19.69
N LYS A 9 -47.07 16.04 18.75
CA LYS A 9 -47.62 14.70 18.98
C LYS A 9 -46.92 13.65 18.12
N HIS A 10 -46.29 12.71 18.80
CA HIS A 10 -45.77 11.46 18.25
C HIS A 10 -46.81 10.73 17.41
N GLN A 11 -46.42 10.32 16.20
CA GLN A 11 -46.95 9.12 15.55
C GLN A 11 -45.79 8.19 15.21
N ARG A 12 -46.01 6.92 15.55
CA ARG A 12 -45.07 5.80 15.54
C ARG A 12 -44.63 5.48 14.10
N ALA A 13 -43.32 5.40 13.87
CA ALA A 13 -42.77 4.80 12.67
C ALA A 13 -42.72 3.27 12.83
N SER A 14 -43.28 2.56 11.85
CA SER A 14 -43.21 1.10 11.71
C SER A 14 -41.76 0.63 11.55
N PRO A 15 -41.40 -0.60 11.99
CA PRO A 15 -40.05 -1.10 11.82
C PRO A 15 -39.81 -1.44 10.35
N VAL A 16 -38.98 -0.65 9.67
CA VAL A 16 -38.43 -1.04 8.37
C VAL A 16 -37.44 -2.16 8.64
N HIS A 17 -37.78 -3.34 8.13
CA HIS A 17 -36.88 -4.49 8.05
C HIS A 17 -35.70 -4.10 7.15
N ASN A 18 -34.64 -3.55 7.75
CA ASN A 18 -33.38 -3.37 7.07
C ASN A 18 -32.72 -4.74 7.05
N GLY A 19 -32.98 -5.51 5.98
CA GLY A 19 -32.27 -6.74 5.68
C GLY A 19 -30.79 -6.41 5.72
N GLY A 20 -30.13 -6.82 6.81
CA GLY A 20 -28.77 -6.47 7.10
C GLY A 20 -27.91 -6.83 5.90
N LEU A 21 -27.23 -5.83 5.33
CA LEU A 21 -26.09 -6.11 4.47
C LEU A 21 -25.19 -7.06 5.24
N HIS A 22 -24.99 -8.25 4.69
CA HIS A 22 -23.94 -9.15 5.12
C HIS A 22 -22.63 -8.37 5.06
N VAL A 23 -22.10 -8.00 6.23
CA VAL A 23 -20.81 -7.30 6.38
C VAL A 23 -19.72 -8.30 5.96
N PHE A 24 -19.37 -8.31 4.69
CA PHE A 24 -18.29 -9.12 4.13
C PHE A 24 -16.93 -8.42 4.32
N THR A 25 -16.52 -8.08 5.53
CA THR A 25 -15.12 -7.71 5.80
C THR A 25 -14.73 -7.99 7.25
N ARG A 26 -14.72 -9.26 7.65
CA ARG A 26 -13.89 -9.72 8.77
C ARG A 26 -12.75 -10.53 8.17
N SER A 27 -11.66 -9.85 7.83
CA SER A 27 -10.41 -10.50 7.44
C SER A 27 -9.74 -10.99 8.73
N GLU A 28 -10.10 -12.18 9.20
CA GLU A 28 -9.47 -12.81 10.37
C GLU A 28 -8.00 -13.22 10.12
N THR A 29 -7.50 -13.06 8.89
CA THR A 29 -6.06 -13.13 8.56
C THR A 29 -5.76 -12.17 7.40
N CYS A 30 -5.09 -11.04 7.68
CA CYS A 30 -4.65 -10.07 6.66
C CYS A 30 -3.29 -10.50 6.09
N GLU A 31 -3.21 -11.69 5.49
CA GLU A 31 -1.99 -12.13 4.81
C GLU A 31 -1.96 -11.54 3.40
N TRP A 32 -1.57 -10.27 3.32
CA TRP A 32 -1.42 -9.53 2.07
C TRP A 32 0.08 -9.34 1.77
N TYR A 33 0.74 -10.34 1.21
CA TYR A 33 2.20 -10.26 0.98
C TYR A 33 2.57 -9.40 -0.24
N THR A 34 3.65 -8.63 -0.11
CA THR A 34 4.21 -7.81 -1.18
C THR A 34 4.76 -8.68 -2.33
N PRO A 35 4.41 -8.41 -3.60
CA PRO A 35 4.99 -9.10 -4.76
C PRO A 35 6.51 -8.93 -4.88
N ASP A 36 7.22 -9.98 -5.31
CA ASP A 36 8.69 -9.99 -5.38
C ASP A 36 9.26 -8.88 -6.27
N PHE A 37 8.61 -8.54 -7.39
CA PHE A 37 9.08 -7.46 -8.27
C PHE A 37 9.14 -6.10 -7.56
N ILE A 38 8.26 -5.84 -6.58
CA ILE A 38 8.31 -4.62 -5.77
C ILE A 38 9.51 -4.69 -4.83
N LEU A 39 9.68 -5.82 -4.15
CA LEU A 39 10.79 -6.03 -3.22
C LEU A 39 12.15 -5.97 -3.92
N ASP A 40 12.23 -6.46 -5.17
CA ASP A 40 13.42 -6.34 -6.02
C ASP A 40 13.77 -4.87 -6.28
N LEU A 41 12.79 -4.06 -6.68
CA LEU A 41 13.00 -2.63 -6.91
C LEU A 41 13.37 -1.87 -5.63
N VAL A 42 12.78 -2.23 -4.49
CA VAL A 42 13.12 -1.64 -3.18
C VAL A 42 14.56 -2.00 -2.79
N ARG A 43 14.97 -3.26 -2.94
CA ARG A 43 16.34 -3.70 -2.68
C ARG A 43 17.34 -3.02 -3.62
N GLU A 44 17.01 -2.88 -4.90
CA GLU A 44 17.83 -2.16 -5.88
C GLU A 44 17.96 -0.67 -5.52
N LEU A 45 16.86 -0.04 -5.07
CA LEU A 45 16.87 1.34 -4.59
C LEU A 45 17.80 1.52 -3.38
N PHE A 46 17.74 0.61 -2.40
CA PHE A 46 18.53 0.67 -1.17
C PHE A 46 19.99 0.23 -1.34
N ALA A 47 20.35 -0.40 -2.47
CA ALA A 47 21.73 -0.81 -2.76
C ALA A 47 22.72 0.38 -2.70
N PRO A 48 23.92 0.19 -2.11
CA PRO A 48 24.51 -1.08 -1.67
C PRO A 48 24.06 -1.58 -0.28
N GLY A 49 23.12 -0.88 0.38
CA GLY A 49 22.53 -1.30 1.64
C GLY A 49 21.47 -2.40 1.50
N HIS A 50 20.81 -2.71 2.61
CA HIS A 50 19.70 -3.66 2.72
C HIS A 50 18.46 -2.96 3.27
N ILE A 51 17.34 -3.69 3.38
CA ILE A 51 16.20 -3.26 4.18
C ILE A 51 16.57 -3.51 5.64
N ASP A 52 16.77 -2.44 6.41
CA ASP A 52 17.15 -2.53 7.82
C ASP A 52 15.94 -2.97 8.68
N LEU A 53 14.76 -2.39 8.41
CA LEU A 53 13.55 -2.60 9.22
C LEU A 53 12.27 -2.75 8.37
N ASP A 54 11.41 -3.69 8.78
CA ASP A 54 9.98 -3.74 8.44
C ASP A 54 9.09 -3.67 9.70
N PRO A 55 8.50 -2.51 10.03
CA PRO A 55 7.77 -2.29 11.27
C PRO A 55 6.35 -2.86 11.28
N CYS A 56 5.87 -3.50 10.21
CA CYS A 56 4.51 -4.06 10.17
C CYS A 56 4.50 -5.41 9.44
N SER A 57 5.40 -6.29 9.86
CA SER A 57 5.67 -7.57 9.21
C SER A 57 5.16 -8.77 10.02
N CYS A 58 5.54 -9.96 9.56
CA CYS A 58 5.48 -11.20 10.31
C CYS A 58 6.57 -12.15 9.79
N THR A 59 6.84 -13.24 10.51
CA THR A 59 7.87 -14.23 10.11
C THR A 59 7.67 -14.70 8.67
N ALA A 60 6.42 -15.01 8.27
CA ALA A 60 6.12 -15.45 6.92
C ALA A 60 6.38 -14.35 5.86
N ALA A 61 6.02 -13.09 6.14
CA ALA A 61 6.26 -11.97 5.23
C ALA A 61 7.77 -11.70 5.08
N ASN A 62 8.52 -11.77 6.19
CA ASN A 62 9.95 -11.46 6.17
C ASN A 62 10.79 -12.50 5.40
N THR A 63 10.26 -13.70 5.12
CA THR A 63 10.90 -14.65 4.18
C THR A 63 11.14 -14.04 2.79
N ARG A 64 10.29 -13.09 2.39
CA ARG A 64 10.42 -12.34 1.13
C ARG A 64 11.01 -10.95 1.32
N VAL A 65 10.51 -10.20 2.31
CA VAL A 65 10.96 -8.82 2.56
C VAL A 65 12.46 -8.81 2.85
N ARG A 66 12.96 -9.80 3.61
CA ARG A 66 14.37 -9.95 3.98
C ARG A 66 14.90 -8.68 4.65
N ALA A 67 14.09 -8.07 5.51
CA ALA A 67 14.53 -7.04 6.43
C ALA A 67 15.42 -7.69 7.50
N ILE A 68 16.45 -6.97 7.96
CA ILE A 68 17.30 -7.43 9.07
C ILE A 68 16.47 -7.58 10.34
N SER A 69 15.64 -6.58 10.64
CA SER A 69 14.73 -6.58 11.78
C SER A 69 13.29 -6.34 11.32
N TYR A 70 12.33 -6.84 12.08
CA TYR A 70 10.92 -6.52 11.85
C TYR A 70 10.12 -6.47 13.15
N TYR A 71 9.01 -5.74 13.13
CA TYR A 71 8.02 -5.77 14.20
C TYR A 71 6.77 -6.52 13.72
N ASP A 72 6.32 -7.44 14.55
CA ASP A 72 5.06 -8.16 14.36
C ASP A 72 3.92 -7.56 15.19
N GLU A 73 2.75 -8.19 15.15
CA GLU A 73 1.59 -7.75 15.93
C GLU A 73 1.84 -7.72 17.45
N ARG A 74 2.77 -8.55 17.95
CA ARG A 74 3.06 -8.67 19.38
C ARG A 74 3.96 -7.54 19.85
N VAL A 75 4.94 -7.17 19.03
CA VAL A 75 5.86 -6.08 19.31
C VAL A 75 5.21 -4.72 19.05
N ASP A 76 4.26 -4.65 18.11
CA ASP A 76 3.56 -3.45 17.65
C ASP A 76 4.49 -2.34 17.16
N GLY A 77 4.73 -2.29 15.85
CA GLY A 77 5.59 -1.26 15.26
C GLY A 77 5.08 0.18 15.37
N LEU A 78 3.90 0.44 15.96
CA LEU A 78 3.44 1.78 16.32
C LEU A 78 3.75 2.17 17.76
N ALA A 79 4.19 1.26 18.62
CA ALA A 79 4.58 1.59 19.99
C ALA A 79 5.83 2.49 19.97
N GLU A 80 5.76 3.64 20.67
CA GLU A 80 6.81 4.67 20.65
C GLU A 80 8.16 4.17 21.22
N MET A 81 8.14 3.11 22.04
CA MET A 81 9.36 2.47 22.57
C MET A 81 10.16 1.68 21.51
N ASN A 82 9.55 1.35 20.38
CA ASN A 82 10.18 0.56 19.33
C ASN A 82 10.91 1.50 18.37
N GLU A 83 12.24 1.40 18.29
CA GLU A 83 13.06 2.28 17.48
C GLU A 83 12.87 2.00 15.99
N TRP A 84 12.85 3.05 15.17
CA TRP A 84 12.92 2.92 13.71
C TRP A 84 14.21 3.57 13.22
N ASN A 85 15.03 2.82 12.48
CA ASN A 85 16.32 3.30 12.02
C ASN A 85 16.73 2.65 10.68
N GLY A 86 17.57 3.35 9.91
CA GLY A 86 18.13 2.84 8.67
C GLY A 86 17.20 2.98 7.45
N ASN A 87 17.33 2.06 6.50
CA ASN A 87 16.47 1.94 5.32
C ASN A 87 15.22 1.13 5.68
N VAL A 88 14.05 1.75 5.66
CA VAL A 88 12.81 1.12 6.10
C VAL A 88 11.92 0.76 4.92
N PHE A 89 11.42 -0.47 4.88
CA PHE A 89 10.31 -0.84 4.00
C PHE A 89 9.10 -1.19 4.85
N LEU A 90 7.91 -0.74 4.49
CA LEU A 90 6.70 -1.11 5.22
C LEU A 90 5.50 -1.29 4.30
N ASN A 91 4.71 -2.33 4.59
CA ASN A 91 3.45 -2.65 3.93
C ASN A 91 2.35 -2.81 4.99
N PRO A 92 1.88 -1.69 5.60
CA PRO A 92 0.93 -1.74 6.70
C PRO A 92 -0.39 -2.39 6.29
N ALA A 93 -0.89 -3.26 7.17
CA ALA A 93 -2.19 -3.89 7.00
C ALA A 93 -3.32 -2.85 6.83
N PHE A 94 -4.38 -3.27 6.14
CA PHE A 94 -5.63 -2.52 6.14
C PHE A 94 -6.30 -2.61 7.52
N GLY A 95 -7.11 -1.62 7.86
CA GLY A 95 -7.91 -1.63 9.08
C GLY A 95 -7.86 -0.31 9.83
N MET A 96 -8.46 -0.33 11.02
CA MET A 96 -8.60 0.83 11.88
C MET A 96 -8.09 0.47 13.29
N ARG A 97 -7.44 1.43 13.96
CA ARG A 97 -7.09 1.40 15.38
C ARG A 97 -7.61 2.69 15.99
N ASP A 98 -8.48 2.58 16.99
CA ASP A 98 -9.06 3.72 17.71
C ASP A 98 -9.68 4.79 16.80
N GLY A 99 -10.35 4.36 15.72
CA GLY A 99 -10.97 5.28 14.75
C GLY A 99 -10.02 5.85 13.70
N HIS A 100 -8.74 5.48 13.71
CA HIS A 100 -7.73 5.90 12.74
C HIS A 100 -7.29 4.77 11.81
N SER A 101 -7.04 5.09 10.54
CA SER A 101 -6.52 4.13 9.55
C SER A 101 -5.13 3.64 9.96
N LEU A 102 -4.92 2.31 10.03
CA LEU A 102 -3.58 1.74 10.30
C LEU A 102 -2.54 2.24 9.28
N GLN A 103 -2.89 2.27 7.99
CA GLN A 103 -2.02 2.83 6.96
C GLN A 103 -1.68 4.30 7.20
N GLY A 104 -2.63 5.07 7.73
CA GLY A 104 -2.41 6.48 8.08
C GLY A 104 -1.48 6.64 9.28
N LEU A 105 -1.65 5.81 10.32
CA LEU A 105 -0.81 5.81 11.52
C LEU A 105 0.65 5.46 11.18
N PHE A 106 0.86 4.37 10.42
CA PHE A 106 2.20 3.96 10.00
C PHE A 106 2.85 4.99 9.06
N PHE A 107 2.09 5.59 8.14
CA PHE A 107 2.60 6.63 7.26
C PHE A 107 3.01 7.90 8.02
N ALA A 108 2.18 8.33 8.98
CA ALA A 108 2.48 9.48 9.84
C ALA A 108 3.74 9.24 10.69
N ARG A 109 3.87 8.03 11.28
CA ARG A 109 5.08 7.65 12.00
C ARG A 109 6.30 7.64 11.09
N CYS A 110 6.24 6.98 9.94
CA CYS A 110 7.34 6.94 8.98
C CYS A 110 7.83 8.34 8.59
N THR A 111 6.89 9.25 8.34
CA THR A 111 7.17 10.67 8.03
C THR A 111 7.90 11.34 9.18
N ARG A 112 7.40 11.19 10.41
CA ARG A 112 7.99 11.77 11.63
C ARG A 112 9.41 11.25 11.87
N GLU A 113 9.63 9.94 11.77
CA GLU A 113 10.94 9.31 11.97
C GLU A 113 11.96 9.77 10.91
N TYR A 114 11.54 9.91 9.65
CA TYR A 114 12.41 10.43 8.59
C TYR A 114 12.75 11.91 8.81
N GLN A 115 11.77 12.74 9.17
CA GLN A 115 11.98 14.16 9.46
C GLN A 115 12.86 14.39 10.70
N ALA A 116 12.82 13.48 11.68
CA ALA A 116 13.70 13.49 12.84
C ALA A 116 15.14 13.05 12.51
N GLY A 117 15.41 12.52 11.32
CA GLY A 117 16.72 12.03 10.90
C GLY A 117 17.04 10.60 11.36
N ASN A 118 16.07 9.87 11.93
CA ASN A 118 16.26 8.50 12.39
C ASN A 118 16.34 7.52 11.21
N LEU A 119 15.58 7.79 10.14
CA LEU A 119 15.58 6.98 8.93
C LEU A 119 16.57 7.55 7.90
N LYS A 120 17.32 6.67 7.25
CA LYS A 120 18.15 7.03 6.09
C LYS A 120 17.26 7.27 4.86
N GLN A 121 16.26 6.42 4.70
CA GLN A 121 15.23 6.49 3.66
C GLN A 121 14.14 5.45 3.96
N ALA A 122 12.97 5.61 3.37
CA ALA A 122 11.87 4.67 3.50
C ALA A 122 11.09 4.48 2.20
N VAL A 123 10.54 3.27 2.02
CA VAL A 123 9.53 2.96 0.99
C VAL A 123 8.28 2.43 1.67
N VAL A 124 7.14 3.09 1.44
CA VAL A 124 5.84 2.77 2.04
C VAL A 124 4.89 2.26 0.97
N LEU A 125 4.40 1.02 1.10
CA LEU A 125 3.35 0.47 0.25
C LEU A 125 1.97 0.75 0.85
N LEU A 126 1.17 1.54 0.14
CA LEU A 126 -0.13 2.01 0.62
C LEU A 126 -1.22 1.75 -0.42
N LYS A 127 -2.48 1.78 0.04
CA LYS A 127 -3.61 1.92 -0.87
C LYS A 127 -3.63 3.34 -1.45
N ALA A 128 -4.12 3.48 -2.67
CA ALA A 128 -4.46 4.77 -3.25
C ALA A 128 -5.71 5.34 -2.55
N GLY A 129 -5.52 5.87 -1.34
CA GLY A 129 -6.57 6.36 -0.44
C GLY A 129 -7.07 7.76 -0.77
N ILE A 130 -7.35 8.07 -2.03
CA ILE A 130 -7.90 9.36 -2.43
C ILE A 130 -9.20 9.63 -1.65
N GLY A 131 -9.32 10.80 -1.03
CA GLY A 131 -10.45 11.18 -0.17
C GLY A 131 -10.31 10.81 1.31
N TYR A 132 -9.25 10.09 1.69
CA TYR A 132 -8.91 9.90 3.10
C TYR A 132 -8.03 11.06 3.58
N SER A 133 -8.28 11.57 4.79
CA SER A 133 -7.54 12.72 5.34
C SER A 133 -6.03 12.51 5.36
N TRP A 134 -5.57 11.33 5.80
CA TRP A 134 -4.14 10.98 5.86
C TRP A 134 -3.47 10.89 4.48
N PHE A 135 -4.23 10.70 3.40
CA PHE A 135 -3.67 10.54 2.06
C PHE A 135 -3.22 11.88 1.46
N HIS A 136 -3.70 13.01 1.98
CA HIS A 136 -3.28 14.32 1.50
C HIS A 136 -1.76 14.49 1.60
N ASP A 137 -1.18 14.08 2.74
CA ASP A 137 0.25 14.23 3.03
C ASP A 137 1.15 13.32 2.19
N VAL A 138 0.58 12.28 1.57
CA VAL A 138 1.32 11.38 0.66
C VAL A 138 1.91 12.14 -0.52
N LEU A 139 1.20 13.15 -1.03
CA LEU A 139 1.61 13.90 -2.21
C LEU A 139 2.78 14.88 -1.95
N ASN A 140 3.22 15.01 -0.69
CA ASN A 140 4.46 15.72 -0.35
C ASN A 140 5.72 14.94 -0.72
N TRP A 141 5.58 13.69 -1.17
CA TRP A 141 6.68 12.77 -1.43
C TRP A 141 6.61 12.23 -2.86
N PRO A 142 7.73 11.74 -3.43
CA PRO A 142 7.70 10.95 -4.66
C PRO A 142 6.77 9.75 -4.53
N VAL A 143 5.79 9.66 -5.44
CA VAL A 143 4.80 8.58 -5.48
C VAL A 143 4.89 7.82 -6.79
N TYR A 144 5.01 6.50 -6.68
CA TYR A 144 4.83 5.57 -7.78
C TYR A 144 3.44 4.96 -7.74
N PHE A 145 2.67 5.15 -8.82
CA PHE A 145 1.35 4.56 -8.98
C PHE A 145 1.47 3.24 -9.74
N LEU A 146 1.03 2.15 -9.11
CA LEU A 146 1.05 0.84 -9.75
C LEU A 146 0.05 0.82 -10.92
N ARG A 147 0.49 0.28 -12.07
CA ARG A 147 -0.34 0.18 -13.28
C ARG A 147 -1.55 -0.75 -13.08
N GLU A 148 -1.34 -1.84 -12.36
CA GLU A 148 -2.35 -2.86 -12.12
C GLU A 148 -2.54 -3.08 -10.62
N ARG A 149 -3.72 -3.58 -10.26
CA ARG A 149 -3.99 -3.98 -8.89
C ARG A 149 -3.13 -5.18 -8.54
N ILE A 150 -2.39 -5.07 -7.44
CA ILE A 150 -1.61 -6.20 -6.95
C ILE A 150 -2.54 -7.33 -6.53
N SER A 151 -2.30 -8.50 -7.10
CA SER A 151 -2.85 -9.75 -6.57
C SER A 151 -1.98 -10.13 -5.39
N PHE A 152 -2.57 -10.12 -4.21
CA PHE A 152 -1.89 -10.57 -3.03
C PHE A 152 -2.00 -12.08 -2.89
N VAL A 153 -1.04 -12.66 -2.16
CA VAL A 153 -1.01 -14.09 -1.90
C VAL A 153 -1.55 -14.37 -0.50
N ARG A 154 -2.40 -15.37 -0.34
CA ARG A 154 -2.87 -15.88 0.97
C ARG A 154 -2.14 -17.19 1.30
N GLN A 155 -1.86 -17.47 2.56
CA GLN A 155 -1.49 -18.82 3.01
C GLN A 155 -2.71 -19.73 2.89
N VAL A 156 -2.59 -20.80 2.12
CA VAL A 156 -3.59 -21.89 2.12
C VAL A 156 -3.13 -22.91 3.17
N PRO A 157 -4.01 -23.38 4.09
CA PRO A 157 -3.68 -24.52 4.93
C PRO A 157 -3.57 -25.76 4.05
N THR A 158 -2.36 -26.25 3.79
CA THR A 158 -2.12 -27.52 3.12
C THR A 158 -2.05 -28.63 4.16
N GLY A 159 -2.79 -29.73 3.94
CA GLY A 159 -2.74 -30.90 4.80
C GLY A 159 -1.32 -31.49 4.89
N ALA A 160 -0.96 -31.94 6.08
CA ALA A 160 0.17 -32.82 6.49
C ALA A 160 1.62 -32.53 6.01
N SER A 161 1.85 -31.76 4.96
CA SER A 161 3.17 -31.29 4.52
C SER A 161 3.20 -29.77 4.65
N GLY A 162 3.94 -29.24 5.62
CA GLY A 162 4.03 -27.81 5.95
C GLY A 162 4.65 -26.91 4.87
N GLU A 163 4.43 -27.19 3.59
CA GLU A 163 4.83 -26.34 2.47
C GLU A 163 3.78 -25.25 2.24
N LEU A 164 4.22 -23.99 2.33
CA LEU A 164 3.42 -22.81 2.02
C LEU A 164 3.03 -22.83 0.54
N GLN A 165 1.73 -22.96 0.24
CA GLN A 165 1.23 -22.81 -1.12
C GLN A 165 0.87 -21.35 -1.42
N TRP A 166 1.57 -20.77 -2.38
CA TRP A 166 1.35 -19.43 -2.90
C TRP A 166 0.42 -19.51 -4.12
N GLY A 167 -0.86 -19.13 -4.00
CA GLY A 167 -1.75 -19.41 -5.15
C GLY A 167 -3.10 -18.75 -5.30
N THR A 168 -3.75 -18.22 -4.27
CA THR A 168 -5.10 -17.66 -4.49
C THR A 168 -4.99 -16.17 -4.82
N ARG A 169 -5.07 -15.81 -6.11
CA ARG A 169 -5.21 -14.42 -6.58
C ARG A 169 -6.50 -13.82 -6.01
N VAL A 170 -6.41 -13.16 -4.85
CA VAL A 170 -7.47 -12.25 -4.40
C VAL A 170 -7.11 -10.89 -4.99
N GLN A 171 -7.92 -10.42 -5.95
CA GLN A 171 -7.75 -9.06 -6.47
C GLN A 171 -8.02 -8.08 -5.32
N ASN A 172 -7.03 -7.27 -4.97
CA ASN A 172 -7.26 -6.08 -4.17
C ASN A 172 -8.35 -5.24 -4.88
N PRO A 173 -9.46 -4.83 -4.24
CA PRO A 173 -10.42 -3.94 -4.88
C PRO A 173 -9.84 -2.52 -5.09
N HIS A 174 -8.74 -2.19 -4.42
CA HIS A 174 -8.13 -0.86 -4.43
C HIS A 174 -6.85 -0.81 -5.28
N GLY A 175 -6.57 0.36 -5.85
CA GLY A 175 -5.25 0.67 -6.39
C GLY A 175 -4.23 0.78 -5.27
N SER A 176 -2.95 0.56 -5.60
CA SER A 176 -1.82 0.66 -4.67
C SER A 176 -0.81 1.67 -5.17
N ILE A 177 -0.07 2.26 -4.24
CA ILE A 177 1.02 3.19 -4.49
C ILE A 177 2.24 2.83 -3.65
N LEU A 178 3.42 3.19 -4.14
CA LEU A 178 4.64 3.24 -3.33
C LEU A 178 5.03 4.69 -3.11
N VAL A 179 5.32 5.03 -1.87
CA VAL A 179 5.78 6.37 -1.47
C VAL A 179 7.23 6.26 -1.05
N TYR A 180 8.09 7.13 -1.57
CA TYR A 180 9.51 7.14 -1.23
C TYR A 180 9.87 8.38 -0.42
N MET A 181 10.51 8.16 0.74
CA MET A 181 11.08 9.22 1.58
C MET A 181 12.58 9.03 1.57
N GLY A 182 13.32 9.88 0.87
CA GLY A 182 14.77 9.74 0.82
C GLY A 182 15.42 10.61 -0.26
N PRO A 183 16.75 10.71 -0.25
CA PRO A 183 17.48 11.58 -1.17
C PRO A 183 17.58 11.03 -2.60
N ALA A 184 17.40 9.72 -2.82
CA ALA A 184 17.62 9.07 -4.12
C ALA A 184 16.38 9.15 -5.04
N THR A 185 15.76 10.33 -5.13
CA THR A 185 14.48 10.54 -5.84
C THR A 185 14.57 10.24 -7.34
N GLU A 186 15.69 10.60 -8.00
CA GLU A 186 15.92 10.26 -9.40
C GLU A 186 16.10 8.76 -9.61
N LYS A 187 16.86 8.09 -8.73
CA LYS A 187 17.03 6.63 -8.76
C LYS A 187 15.68 5.94 -8.59
N PHE A 188 14.87 6.40 -7.63
CA PHE A 188 13.48 5.94 -7.46
C PHE A 188 12.69 6.12 -8.77
N ALA A 189 12.66 7.31 -9.35
CA ALA A 189 11.93 7.57 -10.58
C ALA A 189 12.36 6.66 -11.74
N ASN A 190 13.67 6.46 -11.91
CA ASN A 190 14.24 5.63 -12.97
C ASN A 190 13.89 4.15 -12.78
N LEU A 191 14.08 3.60 -11.59
CA LEU A 191 13.76 2.20 -11.29
C LEU A 191 12.27 1.90 -11.51
N PHE A 192 11.41 2.75 -10.97
CA PHE A 192 9.97 2.52 -10.99
C PHE A 192 9.32 2.91 -12.32
N SER A 193 9.98 3.73 -13.16
CA SER A 193 9.53 4.02 -14.54
C SER A 193 9.46 2.77 -15.43
N ARG A 194 10.23 1.73 -15.11
CA ARG A 194 10.28 0.47 -15.86
C ARG A 194 8.94 -0.27 -15.86
N VAL A 195 8.10 -0.01 -14.86
CA VAL A 195 6.89 -0.78 -14.58
C VAL A 195 5.64 0.08 -14.34
N GLY A 196 5.75 1.41 -14.38
CA GLY A 196 4.61 2.32 -14.22
C GLY A 196 5.02 3.80 -14.24
N SER A 197 4.29 4.64 -13.50
CA SER A 197 4.42 6.09 -13.57
C SER A 197 4.67 6.73 -12.20
N VAL A 198 5.59 7.71 -12.19
CA VAL A 198 5.90 8.65 -11.13
C VAL A 198 5.52 10.05 -11.65
N PRO A 199 4.32 10.57 -11.28
CA PRO A 199 3.86 11.89 -11.69
C PRO A 199 4.89 12.98 -11.42
N GLY A 200 5.05 13.91 -12.36
CA GLY A 200 6.00 15.01 -12.22
C GLY A 200 7.48 14.65 -12.43
N MET A 201 7.85 13.38 -12.63
CA MET A 201 9.23 13.00 -12.97
C MET A 201 9.32 12.23 -14.29
N ASN A 202 8.51 11.17 -14.45
CA ASN A 202 8.50 10.36 -15.67
C ASN A 202 7.12 10.33 -16.36
N ALA A 203 6.13 11.06 -15.83
CA ALA A 203 4.82 11.22 -16.43
C ALA A 203 4.80 12.32 -17.50
N TRP A 204 3.80 12.28 -18.39
CA TRP A 204 3.63 13.24 -19.50
C TRP A 204 3.63 14.72 -19.08
N ALA A 205 3.26 14.99 -17.82
CA ALA A 205 3.25 16.34 -17.26
C ALA A 205 4.65 16.90 -16.98
N HIS A 206 5.70 16.07 -16.93
CA HIS A 206 7.09 16.50 -16.78
C HIS A 206 7.81 16.41 -18.13
N ARG A 207 8.08 17.57 -18.73
CA ARG A 207 8.95 17.66 -19.91
C ARG A 207 10.39 17.82 -19.43
N THR A 208 11.14 16.73 -19.36
CA THR A 208 12.60 16.83 -19.38
C THR A 208 13.03 17.24 -20.81
N SER A 209 14.06 18.07 -20.92
CA SER A 209 14.60 18.57 -22.19
C SER A 209 15.25 17.51 -23.08
N ALA A 210 15.32 16.25 -22.63
CA ALA A 210 15.84 15.12 -23.39
C ALA A 210 14.74 14.42 -24.19
N PRO A 211 14.98 14.06 -25.47
CA PRO A 211 14.02 13.33 -26.27
C PRO A 211 13.75 11.93 -25.67
N ARG A 212 12.46 11.59 -25.51
CA ARG A 212 12.02 10.26 -25.06
C ARG A 212 12.34 9.21 -26.13
N ALA A 213 12.85 8.06 -25.70
CA ALA A 213 12.77 6.84 -26.50
C ALA A 213 11.27 6.49 -26.73
N PRO A 214 10.89 6.04 -27.93
CA PRO A 214 9.50 5.76 -28.25
C PRO A 214 8.94 4.69 -27.29
N MET A 215 7.74 4.96 -26.79
CA MET A 215 6.97 4.05 -25.96
C MET A 215 6.60 2.84 -26.82
N VAL A 216 7.16 1.66 -26.52
CA VAL A 216 6.74 0.41 -27.16
C VAL A 216 5.35 0.08 -26.63
N MET A 217 4.33 0.46 -27.38
CA MET A 217 2.98 -0.04 -27.19
C MET A 217 3.02 -1.51 -27.61
N GLY A 218 2.89 -2.42 -26.65
CA GLY A 218 2.77 -3.85 -26.92
C GLY A 218 1.62 -4.06 -27.89
N GLY A 219 1.94 -4.56 -29.09
CA GLY A 219 0.95 -4.93 -30.08
C GLY A 219 0.16 -6.13 -29.58
N GLU A 220 -1.17 -6.01 -29.60
CA GLU A 220 -2.05 -7.16 -29.62
C GLU A 220 -1.70 -7.99 -30.86
N GLU A 221 -1.22 -9.21 -30.61
CA GLU A 221 -1.05 -10.24 -31.61
C GLU A 221 -2.45 -10.66 -32.09
N ALA A 222 -2.88 -10.07 -33.20
CA ALA A 222 -4.08 -10.50 -33.89
C ALA A 222 -3.82 -11.92 -34.43
N ALA A 223 -4.38 -12.91 -33.75
CA ALA A 223 -4.50 -14.27 -34.27
C ALA A 223 -5.32 -14.22 -35.57
N ARG A 224 -4.62 -14.25 -36.71
CA ARG A 224 -5.18 -14.70 -37.97
C ARG A 224 -5.10 -16.22 -37.96
N ASP A 225 -6.23 -16.85 -37.69
CA ASP A 225 -6.44 -18.25 -38.03
C ASP A 225 -6.87 -18.31 -39.50
N ASP A 226 -5.91 -18.69 -40.36
CA ASP A 226 -6.12 -19.08 -41.74
C ASP A 226 -5.96 -20.61 -41.77
N GLY A 227 -7.07 -21.33 -41.93
CA GLY A 227 -7.07 -22.78 -41.76
C GLY A 227 -8.27 -23.49 -42.39
N ARG A 228 -8.27 -23.51 -43.73
CA ARG A 228 -8.79 -24.53 -44.66
C ARG A 228 -9.99 -25.40 -44.26
#